data_AF-A0A9W7GK28-F1
#
_entry.id   AF-A0A9W7GK28-F1
#
_cell.length_a   1.000
_cell.length_b   1.000
_cell.length_c   1.000
_cell.angle_alpha   90.00
_cell.angle_beta   90.00
_cell.angle_gamma   90.00
#
_symmetry.space_group_name_H-M   'P 1'
#
loop_
_entity.id
_entity.type
_entity.pdbx_description
1 polymer ?
#
loop_
_entity_poly.entity_id
_entity_poly.type
_entity_poly.pdbx_seq_one_letter_code
_entity_poly.pdbx_strand_id
1 'polypeptide(L)'
;MANSIKHPLLGIIIVILISNAIAFNAIGFSGSFRTRSPSSALQMVRKGRLQKEMREMNEDSKATISRRGPVSGSNRREKSEARKVMSAAERKAESALVDRIMGFLGEKKRDLEMIKSAVDELRKLNSAQSLRSIVGSQNLADYQLSFAWDDSAVSFVGTGLHKVPLARLDYFFMTLGKGRLLMREVIRIIGPFPTVLNTLVGKASVEKGGEGSKDETLKFVIDSVVDGTGKELVGEEPRLVDVPIIYASDQVIVGFAGDEEKLLIFTREEDVDSILFEKNVGDEKKNKI
;
A
#
# COMPACT_ATOMS: atom_id res chain seq x y z
N MET A 1 6.09 -39.44 -34.82
CA MET A 1 5.96 -39.82 -33.39
C MET A 1 6.85 -38.88 -32.59
N ALA A 2 6.26 -37.87 -31.95
CA ALA A 2 7.01 -36.87 -31.18
C ALA A 2 6.89 -37.20 -29.68
N ASN A 3 8.04 -37.46 -29.05
CA ASN A 3 8.12 -37.81 -27.64
C ASN A 3 7.81 -36.59 -26.76
N SER A 4 6.69 -36.66 -26.04
CA SER A 4 6.31 -35.74 -24.99
C SER A 4 7.12 -36.04 -23.73
N ILE A 5 8.21 -35.30 -23.51
CA ILE A 5 8.95 -35.32 -22.25
C ILE A 5 8.19 -34.40 -21.28
N LYS A 6 7.26 -34.99 -20.52
CA LYS A 6 6.66 -34.33 -19.35
C LYS A 6 7.74 -34.26 -18.28
N HIS A 7 8.24 -33.06 -17.96
CA HIS A 7 9.20 -32.84 -16.87
C HIS A 7 8.48 -32.71 -15.52
N PRO A 8 8.47 -33.74 -14.65
CA PRO A 8 7.89 -33.65 -13.31
C PRO A 8 8.69 -32.77 -12.34
N LEU A 9 9.90 -32.32 -12.72
CA LEU A 9 10.78 -31.51 -11.88
C LEU A 9 10.30 -30.05 -11.71
N LEU A 10 9.52 -29.51 -12.65
CA LEU A 10 8.98 -28.14 -12.54
C LEU A 10 7.93 -28.00 -11.42
N GLY A 11 7.13 -29.04 -11.18
CA GLY A 11 6.13 -29.04 -10.11
C GLY A 11 6.76 -29.07 -8.72
N ILE A 12 7.90 -29.75 -8.57
CA ILE A 12 8.59 -29.91 -7.28
C ILE A 12 9.28 -28.60 -6.87
N ILE A 13 9.84 -27.84 -7.81
CA ILE A 13 10.48 -26.54 -7.50
C ILE A 13 9.45 -25.48 -7.09
N ILE A 14 8.26 -25.46 -7.71
CA ILE A 14 7.16 -24.54 -7.33
C ILE A 14 6.66 -24.86 -5.93
N VAL A 15 6.51 -26.15 -5.57
CA VAL A 15 6.12 -26.56 -4.21
C VAL A 15 7.21 -26.25 -3.20
N ILE A 16 8.50 -26.38 -3.54
CA ILE A 16 9.62 -26.07 -2.63
C ILE A 16 9.77 -24.56 -2.37
N LEU A 17 9.57 -23.69 -3.38
CA LEU A 17 9.59 -22.24 -3.15
C LEU A 17 8.39 -21.77 -2.31
N ILE A 18 7.22 -22.39 -2.49
CA ILE A 18 6.03 -22.12 -1.66
C ILE A 18 6.18 -22.73 -0.25
N SER A 19 6.84 -23.88 -0.11
CA SER A 19 7.03 -24.55 1.19
C SER A 19 8.18 -23.96 2.00
N ASN A 20 9.24 -23.45 1.36
CA ASN A 20 10.33 -22.77 2.07
C ASN A 20 9.95 -21.34 2.48
N ALA A 21 8.97 -20.70 1.84
CA ALA A 21 8.36 -19.47 2.36
C ALA A 21 7.67 -19.67 3.73
N ILE A 22 7.39 -20.92 4.12
CA ILE A 22 6.79 -21.28 5.43
C ILE A 22 7.87 -21.48 6.51
N ALA A 23 9.16 -21.54 6.13
CA ALA A 23 10.28 -21.77 7.06
C ALA A 23 11.36 -20.69 6.93
N PHE A 24 11.02 -19.42 7.21
CA PHE A 24 12.03 -18.37 7.38
C PHE A 24 12.02 -17.80 8.79
N ASN A 25 12.92 -18.33 9.60
CA ASN A 25 13.49 -17.66 10.77
C ASN A 25 14.57 -16.68 10.29
N ALA A 26 14.33 -15.38 10.42
CA ALA A 26 15.35 -14.38 10.78
C ALA A 26 14.69 -13.02 11.00
N ILE A 27 14.67 -12.63 12.28
CA ILE A 27 14.40 -11.29 12.84
C ILE A 27 12.95 -10.79 12.64
N GLY A 28 12.07 -11.21 13.56
CA GLY A 28 10.73 -10.66 13.78
C GLY A 28 9.54 -11.59 13.51
N PHE A 29 9.79 -12.80 12.98
CA PHE A 29 8.73 -13.71 12.53
C PHE A 29 8.62 -14.94 13.46
N SER A 30 7.75 -14.92 14.47
CA SER A 30 7.49 -16.08 15.34
C SER A 30 6.12 -16.76 15.13
N GLY A 31 5.38 -16.41 14.08
CA GLY A 31 4.09 -17.03 13.77
C GLY A 31 4.24 -18.16 12.75
N SER A 32 3.88 -19.40 13.12
CA SER A 32 3.81 -20.51 12.16
C SER A 32 2.53 -20.41 11.33
N PHE A 33 2.63 -20.27 10.01
CA PHE A 33 1.47 -20.38 9.13
C PHE A 33 1.13 -21.87 8.93
N ARG A 34 0.06 -22.34 9.60
CA ARG A 34 -0.47 -23.68 9.37
C ARG A 34 -1.60 -23.63 8.34
N THR A 35 -1.52 -24.49 7.32
CA THR A 35 -2.66 -24.80 6.46
C THR A 35 -3.66 -25.69 7.22
N ARG A 36 -4.46 -25.10 8.11
CA ARG A 36 -5.62 -25.79 8.69
C ARG A 36 -6.82 -25.59 7.77
N SER A 37 -7.34 -26.67 7.20
CA SER A 37 -8.64 -26.69 6.53
C SER A 37 -9.76 -26.47 7.57
N PRO A 38 -10.43 -25.31 7.61
CA PRO A 38 -11.63 -25.10 8.39
C PRO A 38 -12.83 -25.74 7.68
N SER A 39 -13.91 -25.99 8.40
CA SER A 39 -15.15 -26.52 7.82
C SER A 39 -15.66 -25.62 6.69
N SER A 40 -16.02 -26.24 5.57
CA SER A 40 -16.37 -25.60 4.29
C SER A 40 -17.46 -24.54 4.40
N ALA A 41 -18.37 -24.65 5.36
CA ALA A 41 -19.48 -23.73 5.56
C ALA A 41 -19.05 -22.36 6.12
N LEU A 42 -18.09 -22.30 7.04
CA LEU A 42 -17.62 -21.05 7.64
C LEU A 42 -16.67 -20.27 6.71
N GLN A 43 -15.94 -20.98 5.86
CA GLN A 43 -15.12 -20.37 4.80
C GLN A 43 -15.97 -19.74 3.70
N MET A 44 -17.09 -20.37 3.28
CA MET A 44 -17.94 -19.80 2.24
C MET A 44 -18.61 -18.48 2.66
N VAL A 45 -19.04 -18.36 3.93
CA VAL A 45 -19.69 -17.13 4.44
C VAL A 45 -18.69 -15.96 4.56
N ARG A 46 -17.43 -16.22 4.98
CA ARG A 46 -16.38 -15.18 5.03
C ARG A 46 -15.85 -14.82 3.65
N LYS A 47 -15.62 -15.80 2.78
CA LYS A 47 -15.12 -15.61 1.40
C LYS A 47 -16.10 -14.81 0.54
N GLY A 48 -17.40 -15.06 0.68
CA GLY A 48 -18.44 -14.30 0.00
C GLY A 48 -18.53 -12.84 0.46
N ARG A 49 -18.29 -12.56 1.75
CA ARG A 49 -18.30 -11.21 2.30
C ARG A 49 -17.06 -10.41 1.90
N LEU A 50 -15.88 -11.01 1.88
CA LEU A 50 -14.63 -10.35 1.49
C LEU A 50 -14.50 -10.13 -0.02
N GLN A 51 -14.92 -11.10 -0.86
CA GLN A 51 -14.99 -10.87 -2.31
C GLN A 51 -16.03 -9.80 -2.66
N LYS A 52 -17.14 -9.74 -1.91
CA LYS A 52 -18.11 -8.65 -2.01
C LYS A 52 -17.51 -7.32 -1.54
N GLU A 53 -16.77 -7.29 -0.43
CA GLU A 53 -16.08 -6.08 0.03
C GLU A 53 -15.00 -5.61 -0.95
N MET A 54 -14.27 -6.51 -1.61
CA MET A 54 -13.31 -6.16 -2.68
C MET A 54 -14.01 -5.61 -3.92
N ARG A 55 -15.14 -6.19 -4.32
CA ARG A 55 -15.96 -5.67 -5.44
C ARG A 55 -16.58 -4.32 -5.11
N GLU A 56 -17.14 -4.16 -3.91
CA GLU A 56 -17.71 -2.89 -3.43
C GLU A 56 -16.63 -1.80 -3.32
N MET A 57 -15.42 -2.15 -2.90
CA MET A 57 -14.29 -1.21 -2.90
C MET A 57 -13.88 -0.76 -4.31
N ASN A 58 -13.90 -1.67 -5.30
CA ASN A 58 -13.61 -1.31 -6.70
C ASN A 58 -14.79 -0.58 -7.39
N GLU A 59 -16.03 -0.81 -6.99
CA GLU A 59 -17.23 -0.17 -7.57
C GLU A 59 -17.45 1.26 -7.05
N ASP A 60 -17.15 1.53 -5.77
CA ASP A 60 -17.34 2.86 -5.16
C ASP A 60 -16.37 3.93 -5.69
N SER A 61 -15.26 3.54 -6.32
CA SER A 61 -14.31 4.47 -6.97
C SER A 61 -14.90 5.19 -8.19
N LYS A 62 -16.03 4.73 -8.74
CA LYS A 62 -16.59 5.24 -10.01
C LYS A 62 -17.77 6.21 -9.89
N ALA A 63 -18.22 6.54 -8.69
CA ALA A 63 -19.36 7.45 -8.52
C ALA A 63 -19.06 8.52 -7.48
N THR A 64 -19.07 9.81 -7.88
CA THR A 64 -19.87 10.88 -7.25
C THR A 64 -19.61 12.25 -7.90
N ILE A 65 -20.67 12.86 -8.46
CA ILE A 65 -20.76 14.28 -8.83
C ILE A 65 -21.57 15.04 -7.77
N SER A 66 -21.10 16.25 -7.47
CA SER A 66 -21.50 17.18 -6.41
C SER A 66 -22.96 17.68 -6.43
N ARG A 67 -23.50 18.04 -5.25
CA ARG A 67 -24.36 19.23 -5.06
C ARG A 67 -24.20 19.82 -3.63
N ARG A 68 -23.91 21.12 -3.52
CA ARG A 68 -24.05 21.93 -2.28
C ARG A 68 -24.84 23.20 -2.59
N GLY A 69 -25.79 23.55 -1.73
CA GLY A 69 -26.58 24.80 -1.80
C GLY A 69 -25.91 25.98 -1.09
N PRO A 70 -26.37 27.23 -1.30
CA PRO A 70 -25.69 28.44 -0.86
C PRO A 70 -26.25 29.00 0.47
N VAL A 71 -25.38 29.51 1.34
CA VAL A 71 -25.76 30.37 2.48
C VAL A 71 -24.78 31.55 2.63
N SER A 72 -25.37 32.73 2.88
CA SER A 72 -24.82 34.09 2.91
C SER A 72 -23.99 34.45 4.16
N GLY A 73 -23.15 35.50 4.06
CA GLY A 73 -22.59 36.25 5.20
C GLY A 73 -21.23 36.90 4.90
N SER A 74 -21.23 38.17 4.49
CA SER A 74 -20.11 38.89 3.85
C SER A 74 -18.82 39.07 4.68
N ASN A 75 -18.84 39.13 6.01
CA ASN A 75 -17.60 39.17 6.82
C ASN A 75 -16.86 37.82 6.89
N ARG A 76 -17.55 36.75 6.49
CA ARG A 76 -16.98 35.41 6.34
C ARG A 76 -16.17 35.28 5.05
N ARG A 77 -16.40 36.17 4.07
CA ARG A 77 -15.88 36.08 2.70
C ARG A 77 -14.42 36.50 2.61
N GLU A 78 -14.01 37.60 3.25
CA GLU A 78 -12.60 38.01 3.31
C GLU A 78 -11.73 37.05 4.12
N LYS A 79 -12.20 36.60 5.30
CA LYS A 79 -11.49 35.57 6.10
C LYS A 79 -11.48 34.20 5.41
N SER A 80 -12.47 33.92 4.56
CA SER A 80 -12.52 32.75 3.66
C SER A 80 -11.51 32.87 2.54
N GLU A 81 -11.41 34.03 1.89
CA GLU A 81 -10.51 34.28 0.77
C GLU A 81 -9.06 34.28 1.22
N ALA A 82 -8.73 34.93 2.34
CA ALA A 82 -7.41 34.84 2.95
C ALA A 82 -7.02 33.39 3.29
N ARG A 83 -7.94 32.60 3.85
CA ARG A 83 -7.70 31.15 4.12
C ARG A 83 -7.56 30.32 2.83
N LYS A 84 -8.33 30.63 1.79
CA LYS A 84 -8.23 29.95 0.48
C LYS A 84 -6.93 30.29 -0.22
N VAL A 85 -6.48 31.54 -0.18
CA VAL A 85 -5.23 32.00 -0.78
C VAL A 85 -4.03 31.44 -0.01
N MET A 86 -4.07 31.44 1.32
CA MET A 86 -3.04 30.77 2.13
C MET A 86 -2.98 29.27 1.84
N SER A 87 -4.14 28.60 1.76
CA SER A 87 -4.22 27.18 1.39
C SER A 87 -3.71 26.91 -0.03
N ALA A 88 -3.94 27.81 -0.99
CA ALA A 88 -3.42 27.66 -2.35
C ALA A 88 -1.90 27.86 -2.42
N ALA A 89 -1.35 28.81 -1.67
CA ALA A 89 0.09 29.02 -1.57
C ALA A 89 0.79 27.83 -0.90
N GLU A 90 0.22 27.31 0.19
CA GLU A 90 0.70 26.10 0.88
C GLU A 90 0.67 24.89 -0.05
N ARG A 91 -0.44 24.65 -0.77
CA ARG A 91 -0.54 23.57 -1.77
C ARG A 91 0.47 23.72 -2.91
N LYS A 92 0.74 24.94 -3.35
CA LYS A 92 1.75 25.18 -4.38
C LYS A 92 3.16 24.89 -3.86
N ALA A 93 3.46 25.29 -2.62
CA ALA A 93 4.72 24.97 -1.97
C ALA A 93 4.88 23.45 -1.77
N GLU A 94 3.82 22.78 -1.33
CA GLU A 94 3.75 21.33 -1.21
C GLU A 94 4.01 20.64 -2.57
N SER A 95 3.26 21.00 -3.60
CA SER A 95 3.43 20.44 -4.95
C SER A 95 4.87 20.63 -5.45
N ALA A 96 5.46 21.81 -5.25
CA ALA A 96 6.84 22.05 -5.66
C ALA A 96 7.86 21.18 -4.90
N LEU A 97 7.63 20.92 -3.61
CA LEU A 97 8.48 20.00 -2.83
C LEU A 97 8.27 18.55 -3.23
N VAL A 98 7.03 18.12 -3.48
CA VAL A 98 6.72 16.78 -3.99
C VAL A 98 7.38 16.56 -5.35
N ASP A 99 7.24 17.51 -6.28
CA ASP A 99 7.88 17.47 -7.60
C ASP A 99 9.42 17.39 -7.47
N ARG A 100 9.99 18.15 -6.53
CA ARG A 100 11.43 18.10 -6.24
C ARG A 100 11.87 16.73 -5.70
N ILE A 101 11.11 16.15 -4.76
CA ILE A 101 11.34 14.80 -4.25
C ILE A 101 11.28 13.80 -5.41
N MET A 102 10.24 13.85 -6.23
CA MET A 102 10.08 12.95 -7.38
C MET A 102 11.20 13.11 -8.40
N GLY A 103 11.68 14.34 -8.61
CA GLY A 103 12.88 14.62 -9.38
C GLY A 103 14.09 13.83 -8.87
N PHE A 104 14.39 13.91 -7.58
CA PHE A 104 15.48 13.15 -6.96
C PHE A 104 15.28 11.63 -7.02
N LEU A 105 14.04 11.16 -6.90
CA LEU A 105 13.72 9.73 -7.00
C LEU A 105 13.91 9.15 -8.41
N GLY A 106 13.74 9.99 -9.44
CA GLY A 106 13.92 9.66 -10.85
C GLY A 106 15.39 9.63 -11.31
N GLU A 107 16.32 10.12 -10.50
CA GLU A 107 17.75 10.10 -10.83
C GLU A 107 18.34 8.68 -10.77
N LYS A 108 19.28 8.39 -11.68
CA LYS A 108 19.94 7.06 -11.74
C LYS A 108 20.75 6.76 -10.48
N LYS A 109 21.35 7.79 -9.88
CA LYS A 109 22.10 7.70 -8.62
C LYS A 109 21.39 8.59 -7.62
N ARG A 110 20.56 7.99 -6.77
CA ARG A 110 19.77 8.71 -5.79
C ARG A 110 20.67 9.27 -4.69
N ASP A 111 20.55 10.56 -4.44
CA ASP A 111 21.18 11.22 -3.31
C ASP A 111 20.24 11.19 -2.10
N LEU A 112 20.58 10.34 -1.13
CA LEU A 112 19.77 10.13 0.07
C LEU A 112 19.72 11.36 0.98
N GLU A 113 20.78 12.17 1.00
CA GLU A 113 20.85 13.39 1.81
C GLU A 113 19.91 14.46 1.23
N MET A 114 19.90 14.60 -0.10
CA MET A 114 19.00 15.52 -0.79
C MET A 114 17.53 15.13 -0.63
N ILE A 115 17.21 13.82 -0.67
CA ILE A 115 15.87 13.31 -0.40
C ILE A 115 15.47 13.61 1.06
N LYS A 116 16.34 13.31 2.03
CA LYS A 116 16.06 13.57 3.46
C LYS A 116 15.87 15.07 3.70
N SER A 117 16.71 15.93 3.13
CA SER A 117 16.58 17.38 3.24
C SER A 117 15.26 17.89 2.66
N ALA A 118 14.82 17.38 1.51
CA ALA A 118 13.54 17.77 0.92
C ALA A 118 12.34 17.29 1.76
N VAL A 119 12.43 16.11 2.36
CA VAL A 119 11.43 15.60 3.31
C VAL A 119 11.40 16.45 4.60
N ASP A 120 12.55 16.90 5.10
CA ASP A 120 12.63 17.79 6.27
C ASP A 120 12.05 19.19 5.98
N GLU A 121 12.18 19.68 4.74
CA GLU A 121 11.47 20.88 4.28
C GLU A 121 9.94 20.64 4.26
N LEU A 122 9.50 19.48 3.77
CA LEU A 122 8.08 19.10 3.73
C LEU A 122 7.48 19.00 5.13
N ARG A 123 8.21 18.43 6.09
CA ARG A 123 7.81 18.32 7.52
C ARG A 123 7.50 19.67 8.15
N LYS A 124 8.16 20.75 7.70
CA LYS A 124 7.97 22.10 8.23
C LYS A 124 6.67 22.75 7.73
N LEU A 125 6.09 22.24 6.64
CA LEU A 125 4.79 22.71 6.16
C LEU A 125 3.68 22.24 7.11
N ASN A 126 2.69 23.11 7.32
CA ASN A 126 1.43 22.65 7.88
C ASN A 126 0.70 21.91 6.76
N SER A 127 0.59 20.58 6.88
CA SER A 127 -0.24 19.84 5.94
C SER A 127 -1.67 20.40 5.94
N ALA A 128 -2.18 20.69 4.75
CA ALA A 128 -3.56 21.11 4.56
C ALA A 128 -4.56 19.99 4.88
N GLN A 129 -4.09 18.74 4.95
CA GLN A 129 -4.93 17.54 5.10
C GLN A 129 -4.26 16.51 6.02
N SER A 130 -4.84 16.24 7.19
CA SER A 130 -4.28 15.23 8.10
C SER A 130 -4.48 13.81 7.56
N LEU A 131 -3.58 12.89 7.91
CA LEU A 131 -3.69 11.47 7.57
C LEU A 131 -5.04 10.89 8.02
N ARG A 132 -5.54 11.37 9.16
CA ARG A 132 -6.85 11.00 9.70
C ARG A 132 -7.98 11.24 8.70
N SER A 133 -7.92 12.33 7.94
CA SER A 133 -8.93 12.62 6.93
C SER A 133 -8.86 11.68 5.72
N ILE A 134 -7.66 11.19 5.37
CA ILE A 134 -7.44 10.21 4.30
C ILE A 134 -7.98 8.86 4.75
N VAL A 135 -7.55 8.37 5.91
CA VAL A 135 -7.98 7.07 6.45
C VAL A 135 -9.48 7.03 6.75
N GLY A 136 -10.04 8.14 7.28
CA GLY A 136 -11.47 8.28 7.57
C GLY A 136 -12.33 8.71 6.38
N SER A 137 -11.73 8.96 5.21
CA SER A 137 -12.44 9.37 4.00
C SER A 137 -13.46 8.33 3.58
N GLN A 138 -14.60 8.78 3.03
CA GLN A 138 -15.55 7.87 2.35
C GLN A 138 -15.04 7.42 0.98
N ASN A 139 -14.12 8.17 0.38
CA ASN A 139 -13.49 7.79 -0.88
C ASN A 139 -12.19 7.03 -0.60
N LEU A 140 -11.93 6.00 -1.39
CA LEU A 140 -10.66 5.30 -1.36
C LEU A 140 -9.56 6.13 -2.03
N ALA A 141 -8.36 5.93 -1.54
CA ALA A 141 -7.18 6.68 -1.90
C ALA A 141 -6.04 5.71 -2.18
N ASP A 142 -5.65 5.61 -3.44
CA ASP A 142 -4.55 4.75 -3.88
C ASP A 142 -3.23 5.50 -3.88
N TYR A 143 -2.18 4.82 -3.41
CA TYR A 143 -0.83 5.33 -3.41
C TYR A 143 0.14 4.25 -3.88
N GLN A 144 1.15 4.64 -4.64
CA GLN A 144 2.28 3.81 -5.01
C GLN A 144 3.46 4.09 -4.10
N LEU A 145 4.17 3.04 -3.65
CA LEU A 145 5.47 3.17 -3.01
C LEU A 145 6.50 3.64 -4.05
N SER A 146 6.83 4.93 -3.99
CA SER A 146 7.80 5.57 -4.90
C SER A 146 9.22 5.47 -4.38
N PHE A 147 9.39 5.38 -3.07
CA PHE A 147 10.70 5.18 -2.45
C PHE A 147 10.60 4.43 -1.13
N ALA A 148 11.54 3.52 -0.94
CA ALA A 148 11.85 2.90 0.34
C ALA A 148 13.36 3.00 0.53
N TRP A 149 13.77 3.26 1.78
CA TRP A 149 15.18 3.41 2.11
C TRP A 149 16.00 2.15 1.78
N ASP A 150 15.46 0.98 2.10
CA ASP A 150 16.03 -0.32 1.79
C ASP A 150 14.94 -1.41 1.73
N ASP A 151 15.35 -2.65 1.45
CA ASP A 151 14.44 -3.80 1.41
C ASP A 151 13.79 -4.11 2.77
N SER A 152 14.42 -3.72 3.88
CA SER A 152 13.85 -3.92 5.22
C SER A 152 12.69 -2.97 5.49
N ALA A 153 12.75 -1.75 4.98
CA ALA A 153 11.66 -0.78 5.06
C ALA A 153 10.42 -1.29 4.30
N VAL A 154 10.62 -1.89 3.13
CA VAL A 154 9.54 -2.56 2.39
C VAL A 154 8.98 -3.73 3.19
N SER A 155 9.82 -4.61 3.73
CA SER A 155 9.36 -5.76 4.55
C SER A 155 8.62 -5.34 5.82
N PHE A 156 8.92 -4.15 6.37
CA PHE A 156 8.27 -3.65 7.57
C PHE A 156 6.76 -3.42 7.34
N VAL A 157 6.37 -2.94 6.16
CA VAL A 157 4.96 -2.73 5.79
C VAL A 157 4.37 -3.90 4.98
N GLY A 158 5.21 -4.60 4.22
CA GLY A 158 4.84 -5.66 3.28
C GLY A 158 5.10 -7.08 3.76
N THR A 159 4.94 -8.07 2.89
CA THR A 159 5.22 -9.49 3.17
C THR A 159 6.71 -9.82 3.23
N GLY A 160 7.55 -9.01 2.57
CA GLY A 160 8.98 -9.27 2.44
C GLY A 160 9.34 -10.35 1.42
N LEU A 161 8.37 -10.87 0.65
CA LEU A 161 8.60 -11.91 -0.36
C LEU A 161 9.56 -11.49 -1.48
N HIS A 162 9.79 -10.18 -1.67
CA HIS A 162 10.79 -9.65 -2.60
C HIS A 162 12.23 -10.00 -2.21
N LYS A 163 12.48 -10.42 -0.97
CA LYS A 163 13.80 -10.88 -0.51
C LYS A 163 14.08 -12.34 -0.86
N VAL A 164 13.07 -13.09 -1.32
CA VAL A 164 13.25 -14.48 -1.73
C VAL A 164 14.14 -14.53 -2.98
N PRO A 165 15.05 -15.52 -3.10
CA PRO A 165 15.89 -15.65 -4.29
C PRO A 165 15.05 -15.64 -5.58
N LEU A 166 15.54 -14.90 -6.59
CA LEU A 166 14.88 -14.72 -7.88
C LEU A 166 13.55 -13.94 -7.84
N ALA A 167 13.06 -13.50 -6.68
CA ALA A 167 11.94 -12.59 -6.59
C ALA A 167 12.43 -11.13 -6.66
N ARG A 168 11.65 -10.27 -7.29
CA ARG A 168 11.87 -8.83 -7.32
C ARG A 168 10.53 -8.12 -7.16
N LEU A 169 10.50 -7.11 -6.30
CA LEU A 169 9.36 -6.20 -6.22
C LEU A 169 9.33 -5.31 -7.46
N ASP A 170 8.26 -5.38 -8.23
CA ASP A 170 8.02 -4.48 -9.36
C ASP A 170 7.19 -3.28 -8.91
N TYR A 171 6.07 -3.52 -8.20
CA TYR A 171 5.20 -2.48 -7.66
C TYR A 171 4.72 -2.82 -6.26
N PHE A 172 4.46 -1.78 -5.48
CA PHE A 172 3.82 -1.87 -4.18
C PHE A 172 2.82 -0.73 -4.09
N PHE A 173 1.54 -1.07 -3.94
CA PHE A 173 0.46 -0.11 -3.80
C PHE A 173 -0.18 -0.20 -2.42
N MET A 174 -0.68 0.91 -1.93
CA MET A 174 -1.43 1.04 -0.69
C MET A 174 -2.71 1.82 -0.96
N THR A 175 -3.86 1.21 -0.68
CA THR A 175 -5.17 1.85 -0.70
C THR A 175 -5.64 2.12 0.72
N LEU A 176 -6.03 3.37 0.99
CA LEU A 176 -6.56 3.82 2.28
C LEU A 176 -7.95 4.43 2.12
N GLY A 177 -8.80 4.28 3.14
CA GLY A 177 -10.11 4.93 3.21
C GLY A 177 -11.13 4.05 3.91
N LYS A 178 -12.20 4.66 4.44
CA LYS A 178 -13.25 3.97 5.22
C LYS A 178 -12.70 3.14 6.40
N GLY A 179 -11.55 3.53 6.96
CA GLY A 179 -10.83 2.77 7.99
C GLY A 179 -10.24 1.43 7.51
N ARG A 180 -10.20 1.20 6.19
CA ARG A 180 -9.66 0.00 5.55
C ARG A 180 -8.26 0.27 5.02
N LEU A 181 -7.49 -0.82 4.96
CA LEU A 181 -6.19 -0.89 4.32
C LEU A 181 -6.22 -2.02 3.29
N LEU A 182 -5.76 -1.74 2.09
CA LEU A 182 -5.38 -2.74 1.10
C LEU A 182 -3.94 -2.47 0.69
N MET A 183 -3.07 -3.47 0.74
CA MET A 183 -1.73 -3.37 0.15
C MET A 183 -1.59 -4.40 -0.96
N ARG A 184 -1.11 -3.98 -2.12
CA ARG A 184 -0.96 -4.83 -3.31
C ARG A 184 0.51 -4.88 -3.69
N GLU A 185 1.11 -6.05 -3.53
CA GLU A 185 2.50 -6.31 -3.87
C GLU A 185 2.58 -7.07 -5.18
N VAL A 186 3.25 -6.48 -6.16
CA VAL A 186 3.50 -7.09 -7.46
C VAL A 186 4.94 -7.61 -7.47
N ILE A 187 5.08 -8.93 -7.47
CA ILE A 187 6.37 -9.61 -7.40
C ILE A 187 6.64 -10.31 -8.73
N ARG A 188 7.71 -9.91 -9.38
CA ARG A 188 8.23 -10.58 -10.57
C ARG A 188 9.23 -11.65 -10.16
N ILE A 189 9.04 -12.85 -10.66
CA ILE A 189 9.99 -13.95 -10.48
C ILE A 189 10.88 -14.00 -11.72
N ILE A 190 12.19 -13.95 -11.53
CA ILE A 190 13.20 -14.05 -12.60
C ILE A 190 13.10 -15.44 -13.23
N GLY A 191 12.91 -15.47 -14.56
CA GLY A 191 12.74 -16.70 -15.34
C GLY A 191 11.39 -16.72 -16.07
N PRO A 192 10.94 -17.90 -16.55
CA PRO A 192 9.70 -18.06 -17.32
C PRO A 192 8.45 -18.15 -16.41
N PHE A 193 8.47 -17.44 -15.28
CA PHE A 193 7.40 -17.49 -14.29
C PHE A 193 6.50 -16.25 -14.40
N PRO A 194 5.18 -16.41 -14.17
CA PRO A 194 4.27 -15.28 -14.18
C PRO A 194 4.58 -14.32 -13.02
N THR A 195 4.28 -13.05 -13.22
CA THR A 195 4.23 -12.07 -12.13
C THR A 195 3.10 -12.43 -11.17
N VAL A 196 3.37 -12.28 -9.88
CA VAL A 196 2.48 -12.68 -8.77
C VAL A 196 1.95 -11.42 -8.11
N LEU A 197 0.64 -11.37 -7.87
CA LEU A 197 -0.01 -10.34 -7.06
C LEU A 197 -0.31 -10.90 -5.67
N ASN A 198 0.26 -10.32 -4.63
CA ASN A 198 -0.18 -10.56 -3.27
C ASN A 198 -0.98 -9.36 -2.77
N THR A 199 -2.12 -9.62 -2.16
CA THR A 199 -3.00 -8.58 -1.63
C THR A 199 -3.16 -8.76 -0.13
N LEU A 200 -2.62 -7.84 0.65
CA LEU A 200 -2.78 -7.81 2.10
C LEU A 200 -4.02 -6.97 2.42
N VAL A 201 -4.95 -7.55 3.18
CA VAL A 201 -6.22 -6.93 3.55
C VAL A 201 -6.21 -6.65 5.03
N GLY A 202 -6.63 -5.44 5.41
CA GLY A 202 -6.59 -5.02 6.79
C GLY A 202 -7.41 -3.78 7.10
N LYS A 203 -7.14 -3.25 8.30
CA LYS A 203 -7.76 -2.02 8.80
C LYS A 203 -6.68 -1.00 9.09
N ALA A 204 -7.00 0.27 8.86
CA ALA A 204 -6.13 1.39 9.17
C ALA A 204 -6.78 2.32 10.19
N SER A 205 -5.98 2.85 11.09
CA SER A 205 -6.35 3.86 12.08
C SER A 205 -5.20 4.84 12.29
N VAL A 206 -5.48 6.00 12.88
CA VAL A 206 -4.48 7.04 13.12
C VAL A 206 -4.44 7.39 14.59
N GLU A 207 -3.31 7.08 15.23
CA GLU A 207 -3.03 7.55 16.59
C GLU A 207 -2.32 8.90 16.52
N LYS A 208 -2.69 9.82 17.40
CA LYS A 208 -1.92 11.06 17.58
C LYS A 208 -0.84 10.81 18.61
N GLY A 209 0.34 11.40 18.40
CA GLY A 209 1.32 11.55 19.46
C GLY A 209 0.72 12.27 20.68
N GLY A 210 1.43 12.23 21.80
CA GLY A 210 1.01 12.84 23.07
C GLY A 210 0.57 14.31 22.93
N GLU A 211 -0.14 14.81 23.94
CA GLU A 211 -0.71 16.16 23.96
C GLU A 211 0.29 17.23 23.46
N GLY A 212 -0.03 17.85 22.31
CA GLY A 212 0.79 18.90 21.70
C GLY A 212 1.72 18.45 20.55
N SER A 213 1.91 17.15 20.33
CA SER A 213 2.65 16.66 19.16
C SER A 213 1.80 16.69 17.88
N LYS A 214 2.42 17.10 16.76
CA LYS A 214 1.87 16.97 15.41
C LYS A 214 2.13 15.60 14.79
N ASP A 215 2.92 14.76 15.47
CA ASP A 215 3.29 13.46 14.96
C ASP A 215 2.05 12.56 14.96
N GLU A 216 1.72 12.03 13.78
CA GLU A 216 0.65 11.06 13.59
C GLU A 216 1.30 9.70 13.34
N THR A 217 0.72 8.62 13.88
CA THR A 217 1.15 7.25 13.58
C THR A 217 0.05 6.55 12.83
N LEU A 218 0.35 6.09 11.61
CA LEU A 218 -0.52 5.19 10.86
C LEU A 218 -0.41 3.81 11.48
N LYS A 219 -1.50 3.36 12.11
CA LYS A 219 -1.60 2.00 12.64
C LYS A 219 -2.42 1.16 11.71
N PHE A 220 -1.88 0.01 11.33
CA PHE A 220 -2.65 -0.94 10.56
C PHE A 220 -2.52 -2.37 11.06
N VAL A 221 -3.62 -3.07 10.87
CA VAL A 221 -3.82 -4.46 11.28
C VAL A 221 -4.05 -5.25 10.01
N ILE A 222 -3.13 -6.13 9.67
CA ILE A 222 -3.28 -7.03 8.51
C ILE A 222 -3.98 -8.29 9.01
N ASP A 223 -5.19 -8.49 8.50
CA ASP A 223 -6.07 -9.60 8.88
C ASP A 223 -5.83 -10.83 7.99
N SER A 224 -5.58 -10.62 6.70
CA SER A 224 -5.34 -11.71 5.75
C SER A 224 -4.48 -11.30 4.55
N VAL A 225 -3.94 -12.30 3.85
CA VAL A 225 -3.17 -12.14 2.63
C VAL A 225 -3.76 -13.05 1.55
N VAL A 226 -4.18 -12.48 0.43
CA VAL A 226 -4.55 -13.22 -0.77
C VAL A 226 -3.30 -13.38 -1.63
N ASP A 227 -2.85 -14.61 -1.84
CA ASP A 227 -1.68 -14.89 -2.67
C ASP A 227 -2.01 -14.79 -4.17
N GLY A 228 -0.99 -14.85 -5.03
CA GLY A 228 -1.20 -14.81 -6.49
C GLY A 228 -1.88 -16.05 -7.09
N THR A 229 -2.29 -17.02 -6.27
CA THR A 229 -3.18 -18.12 -6.68
C THR A 229 -4.66 -17.84 -6.35
N GLY A 230 -4.94 -16.70 -5.71
CA GLY A 230 -6.26 -16.32 -5.21
C GLY A 230 -6.63 -17.04 -3.90
N LYS A 231 -5.67 -17.71 -3.25
CA LYS A 231 -5.90 -18.33 -1.95
C LYS A 231 -5.68 -17.31 -0.85
N GLU A 232 -6.65 -17.24 0.04
CA GLU A 232 -6.57 -16.40 1.23
C GLU A 232 -5.86 -17.17 2.35
N LEU A 233 -4.81 -16.55 2.87
CA LEU A 233 -4.03 -16.98 4.02
C LEU A 233 -4.40 -16.06 5.19
N VAL A 234 -4.94 -16.65 6.25
CA VAL A 234 -5.26 -15.95 7.48
C VAL A 234 -4.25 -16.41 8.53
N GLY A 235 -3.50 -15.47 9.10
CA GLY A 235 -2.56 -15.76 10.19
C GLY A 235 -3.29 -16.21 11.45
N GLU A 236 -2.58 -16.91 12.35
CA GLU A 236 -3.11 -17.22 13.68
C GLU A 236 -3.31 -15.95 14.51
N GLU A 237 -2.42 -14.97 14.34
CA GLU A 237 -2.48 -13.65 14.95
C GLU A 237 -2.43 -12.57 13.86
N PRO A 238 -3.22 -11.48 14.01
CA PRO A 238 -3.16 -10.37 13.08
C PRO A 238 -1.83 -9.64 13.23
N ARG A 239 -1.23 -9.23 12.10
CA ARG A 239 0.00 -8.46 12.13
C ARG A 239 -0.32 -6.99 12.38
N LEU A 240 0.28 -6.44 13.43
CA LEU A 240 0.18 -5.02 13.78
C LEU A 240 1.41 -4.29 13.23
N VAL A 241 1.19 -3.16 12.59
CA VAL A 241 2.27 -2.30 12.09
C VAL A 241 1.94 -0.85 12.44
N ASP A 242 2.91 -0.20 13.07
CA ASP A 242 2.86 1.20 13.44
C ASP A 242 3.88 1.95 12.57
N VAL A 243 3.41 2.88 11.74
CA VAL A 243 4.25 3.69 10.85
C VAL A 243 4.16 5.15 11.31
N PRO A 244 5.20 5.68 11.97
CA PRO A 244 5.28 7.11 12.28
C PRO A 244 5.26 7.94 10.98
N ILE A 245 4.35 8.91 10.90
CA ILE A 245 4.15 9.74 9.71
C ILE A 245 4.82 11.09 9.93
N ILE A 246 5.67 11.45 8.97
CA ILE A 246 6.39 12.73 8.90
C ILE A 246 5.49 13.78 8.27
N TYR A 247 4.84 13.41 7.17
CA TYR A 247 3.95 14.26 6.41
C TYR A 247 2.92 13.40 5.68
N ALA A 248 1.68 13.88 5.60
CA ALA A 248 0.66 13.26 4.78
C ALA A 248 -0.20 14.34 4.14
N SER A 249 -0.55 14.14 2.87
CA SER A 249 -1.54 14.89 2.11
C SER A 249 -2.26 13.94 1.14
N ASP A 250 -3.14 14.48 0.32
CA ASP A 250 -3.78 13.71 -0.75
C ASP A 250 -2.78 13.22 -1.81
N GLN A 251 -1.67 13.94 -2.01
CA GLN A 251 -0.66 13.63 -3.04
C GLN A 251 0.47 12.74 -2.54
N VAL A 252 0.84 12.83 -1.26
CA VAL A 252 2.00 12.11 -0.73
C VAL A 252 1.79 11.67 0.72
N ILE A 253 2.28 10.49 1.06
CA ILE A 253 2.41 10.01 2.45
C ILE A 253 3.88 9.66 2.68
N VAL A 254 4.48 10.31 3.67
CA VAL A 254 5.87 10.11 4.07
C VAL A 254 5.91 9.64 5.52
N GLY A 255 6.61 8.53 5.77
CA GLY A 255 6.75 7.98 7.10
C GLY A 255 8.05 7.22 7.30
N PHE A 256 8.21 6.68 8.50
CA PHE A 256 9.34 5.84 8.88
C PHE A 256 8.93 4.36 9.00
N ALA A 257 9.77 3.48 8.50
CA ALA A 257 9.68 2.05 8.70
C ALA A 257 10.51 1.63 9.92
N GLY A 258 9.84 1.15 10.97
CA GLY A 258 10.48 0.72 12.21
C GLY A 258 11.23 1.85 12.93
N ASP A 259 12.16 1.46 13.80
CA ASP A 259 12.84 2.37 14.73
C ASP A 259 14.08 3.06 14.14
N GLU A 260 14.51 2.69 12.92
CA GLU A 260 15.80 3.11 12.33
C GLU A 260 15.71 4.33 11.39
N GLU A 261 14.69 5.19 11.54
CA GLU A 261 14.43 6.35 10.66
C GLU A 261 14.43 6.01 9.15
N LYS A 262 14.07 4.78 8.77
CA LYS A 262 14.06 4.35 7.37
C LYS A 262 12.87 4.94 6.63
N LEU A 263 13.12 5.84 5.69
CA LEU A 263 12.06 6.54 4.97
C LEU A 263 11.24 5.61 4.06
N LEU A 264 9.93 5.83 4.08
CA LEU A 264 8.95 5.36 3.10
C LEU A 264 8.26 6.58 2.49
N ILE A 265 8.17 6.61 1.17
CA ILE A 265 7.46 7.67 0.42
C ILE A 265 6.46 6.99 -0.50
N PHE A 266 5.19 7.27 -0.25
CA PHE A 266 4.08 6.86 -1.08
C PHE A 266 3.52 8.09 -1.81
N THR A 267 3.33 7.99 -3.11
CA THR A 267 2.70 9.07 -3.90
C THR A 267 1.35 8.62 -4.43
N ARG A 268 0.44 9.56 -4.59
CA ARG A 268 -0.90 9.30 -5.11
C ARG A 268 -0.81 8.60 -6.47
N GLU A 269 -1.63 7.58 -6.63
CA GLU A 269 -1.87 6.91 -7.89
C GLU A 269 -3.35 7.04 -8.24
N GLU A 270 -3.68 7.32 -9.50
CA GLU A 270 -5.08 7.54 -9.91
C GLU A 270 -5.73 6.23 -10.37
N ASP A 271 -4.96 5.33 -11.00
CA ASP A 271 -5.50 4.13 -11.62
C ASP A 271 -4.58 2.91 -11.46
N VAL A 272 -4.52 2.40 -10.23
CA VAL A 272 -3.78 1.18 -9.89
C VAL A 272 -4.27 -0.01 -10.72
N ASP A 273 -5.58 -0.10 -10.96
CA ASP A 273 -6.17 -1.24 -11.67
C ASP A 273 -5.74 -1.27 -13.14
N SER A 274 -5.65 -0.12 -13.82
CA SER A 274 -5.08 -0.04 -15.17
C SER A 274 -3.61 -0.45 -15.20
N ILE A 275 -2.80 -0.03 -14.21
CA ILE A 275 -1.39 -0.47 -14.12
C ILE A 275 -1.31 -2.00 -13.95
N LEU A 276 -2.12 -2.58 -13.07
CA LEU A 276 -2.14 -4.03 -12.84
C LEU A 276 -2.57 -4.79 -14.10
N PHE A 277 -3.59 -4.28 -14.80
CA PHE A 277 -4.08 -4.84 -16.06
C PHE A 277 -3.01 -4.83 -17.16
N GLU A 278 -2.34 -3.69 -17.38
CA GLU A 278 -1.25 -3.58 -18.36
C GLU A 278 -0.09 -4.56 -18.07
N LYS A 279 0.17 -4.85 -16.79
CA LYS A 279 1.18 -5.82 -16.39
C LYS A 279 0.72 -7.28 -16.46
N ASN A 280 -0.54 -7.53 -16.85
CA ASN A 280 -1.18 -8.84 -16.83
C ASN A 280 -1.11 -9.50 -15.44
N VAL A 281 -1.36 -8.70 -14.40
CA VAL A 281 -1.27 -9.10 -13.00
C VAL A 281 -2.67 -9.05 -12.39
N GLY A 282 -3.13 -10.16 -11.81
CA GLY A 282 -4.40 -10.20 -11.05
C GLY A 282 -5.65 -10.59 -11.84
N ASP A 283 -5.59 -10.67 -13.17
CA ASP A 283 -6.68 -11.29 -13.93
C ASP A 283 -6.72 -12.79 -13.64
N GLU A 284 -7.90 -13.28 -13.25
CA GLU A 284 -8.21 -14.70 -13.32
C GLU A 284 -7.77 -15.17 -14.70
N LYS A 285 -6.74 -16.03 -14.74
CA LYS A 285 -6.36 -16.74 -15.95
C LYS A 285 -7.61 -17.46 -16.45
N LYS A 286 -8.39 -16.81 -17.32
CA LYS A 286 -9.16 -17.52 -18.32
C LYS A 286 -8.09 -18.20 -19.15
N ASN A 287 -7.85 -19.46 -18.81
CA ASN A 287 -6.96 -20.38 -19.50
C ASN A 287 -7.18 -20.21 -21.00
N LYS A 288 -6.33 -19.41 -21.65
CA LYS A 288 -6.06 -19.53 -23.08
C LYS A 288 -5.02 -20.64 -23.19
N ILE A 289 -5.50 -21.88 -23.09
CA ILE A 289 -4.85 -23.04 -23.70
C ILE A 289 -5.46 -23.17 -25.09
#